data_AF-A0A383ES85-F1
#
_entry.id   AF-A0A383ES85-F1
#
_cell.length_a   1.000
_cell.length_b   1.000
_cell.length_c   1.000
_cell.angle_alpha   90.00
_cell.angle_beta   90.00
_cell.angle_gamma   90.00
#
_symmetry.space_group_name_H-M   'P 1'
#
loop_
_entity.id
_entity.type
_entity.pdbx_description
1 polymer ?
#
loop_
_entity_poly.entity_id
_entity_poly.type
_entity_poly.pdbx_seq_one_letter_code
_entity_poly.pdbx_strand_id
1 'polypeptide(L)'
;INYRSRIGIEYHLSNDIKFRTGLKQGRGISNSNEKKTDINLKPSIGVGLPLNIWQGQPLNLDYALDPGQNGEGLSHLFSFSIKLK
;
A
#
# COMPACT_ATOMS: atom_id res chain seq x y z
N ILE A 1 15.46 17.24 -7.94
CA ILE A 1 15.01 16.61 -6.67
C ILE A 1 13.69 15.89 -6.96
N ASN A 2 13.59 14.59 -6.69
CA ASN A 2 12.42 13.77 -7.02
C ASN A 2 11.49 13.71 -5.80
N TYR A 3 10.60 14.69 -5.67
CA TYR A 3 9.59 14.70 -4.60
C TYR A 3 8.50 13.67 -4.92
N ARG A 4 8.31 12.69 -4.04
CA ARG A 4 7.22 11.71 -4.09
C ARG A 4 6.41 11.81 -2.81
N SER A 5 5.23 12.41 -2.91
CA SER A 5 4.30 12.46 -1.78
C SER A 5 3.43 11.20 -1.74
N ARG A 6 3.16 10.73 -0.52
CA ARG A 6 2.21 9.64 -0.24
C ARG A 6 1.39 10.02 0.98
N ILE A 7 0.09 9.80 0.92
CA ILE A 7 -0.82 9.92 2.05
C ILE A 7 -1.62 8.63 2.17
N GLY A 8 -1.88 8.19 3.39
CA GLY A 8 -2.61 6.96 3.65
C GLY A 8 -3.44 7.06 4.92
N ILE A 9 -4.51 6.28 4.95
CA ILE A 9 -5.41 6.11 6.08
C ILE A 9 -5.41 4.61 6.43
N GLU A 10 -5.27 4.31 7.71
CA GLU A 10 -5.36 2.96 8.25
C GLU A 10 -6.52 2.91 9.25
N TYR A 11 -7.38 1.91 9.11
CA TYR A 11 -8.51 1.65 10.00
C TYR A 11 -8.37 0.28 10.65
N HIS A 12 -8.48 0.22 11.97
CA HIS A 12 -8.35 -1.00 12.77
C HIS A 12 -9.73 -1.41 13.28
N LEU A 13 -10.12 -2.65 13.03
CA LEU A 13 -11.33 -3.25 13.60
C LEU A 13 -11.01 -3.89 14.96
N SER A 14 -12.05 -4.15 15.75
CA SER A 14 -11.95 -4.78 17.07
C SER A 14 -11.29 -6.17 17.07
N ASN A 15 -11.21 -6.84 15.92
CA ASN A 15 -10.57 -8.16 15.76
C ASN A 15 -9.16 -8.05 15.19
N ASP A 16 -8.47 -6.91 15.38
CA ASP A 16 -7.12 -6.60 14.86
C ASP A 16 -6.97 -6.63 13.32
N ILE A 17 -8.08 -6.75 12.58
CA ILE A 17 -8.13 -6.62 11.12
C ILE A 17 -7.85 -5.16 10.75
N LYS A 18 -6.98 -4.96 9.76
CA LYS A 18 -6.56 -3.63 9.28
C LYS A 18 -7.04 -3.40 7.87
N PHE A 19 -7.65 -2.26 7.61
CA PHE A 19 -7.90 -1.77 6.24
C PHE A 19 -7.02 -0.56 5.98
N ARG A 20 -6.39 -0.55 4.81
CA ARG A 20 -5.48 0.53 4.39
C ARG A 20 -5.93 1.07 3.05
N THR A 21 -5.99 2.38 2.94
CA THR A 21 -6.15 3.08 1.67
C THR A 21 -5.13 4.20 1.59
N GLY A 22 -4.63 4.48 0.40
CA GLY A 22 -3.61 5.50 0.22
C GLY A 22 -3.61 6.07 -1.18
N LEU A 23 -3.05 7.26 -1.31
CA LEU A 23 -2.81 7.95 -2.56
C LEU A 23 -1.30 8.23 -2.63
N LYS A 24 -0.68 7.77 -3.72
CA LYS A 24 0.73 8.07 -4.02
C LYS A 24 0.83 8.89 -5.28
N GLN A 25 1.78 9.81 -5.29
CA GLN A 25 2.09 10.57 -6.49
C GLN A 25 2.77 9.66 -7.54
N GLY A 26 2.20 9.58 -8.74
CA GLY A 26 2.65 8.65 -9.79
C GLY A 26 3.93 9.06 -10.52
N ARG A 27 4.24 10.36 -10.56
CA ARG A 27 5.43 10.98 -11.17
C ARG A 27 6.05 12.02 -10.24
N GLY A 28 7.39 12.13 -10.24
CA GLY A 28 8.09 13.26 -9.64
C GLY A 28 7.85 14.57 -10.41
N ILE A 29 8.46 15.69 -9.96
CA ILE A 29 8.46 16.97 -10.70
C ILE A 29 9.08 16.73 -12.08
N SER A 30 8.25 16.62 -13.12
CA SER A 30 8.70 16.54 -14.51
C SER A 30 8.98 17.96 -14.98
N ASN A 31 10.24 18.28 -15.30
CA ASN A 31 10.65 19.59 -15.78
C ASN A 31 10.44 19.79 -17.29
N SER A 32 9.56 18.99 -17.91
CA SER A 32 9.24 19.12 -19.33
C SER A 32 7.90 19.84 -19.49
N ASN A 33 7.88 20.83 -20.38
CA ASN A 33 6.76 21.69 -20.79
C ASN A 33 5.54 20.94 -21.38
N GLU A 34 5.30 19.69 -21.01
CA GLU A 34 4.15 18.92 -21.45
C GLU A 34 2.96 19.22 -20.54
N LYS A 35 2.05 20.05 -21.04
CA LYS A 35 0.68 20.17 -20.54
C LYS A 35 0.04 18.78 -20.48
N LYS A 36 0.10 18.12 -19.33
CA LYS A 36 -0.65 16.91 -19.05
C LYS A 36 -1.59 17.20 -17.90
N THR A 37 -2.84 17.48 -18.27
CA THR A 37 -4.02 17.74 -17.43
C THR A 37 -4.47 16.52 -16.62
N ASP A 38 -3.57 15.57 -16.36
CA ASP A 38 -3.92 14.26 -15.83
C ASP A 38 -3.60 14.17 -14.35
N ILE A 39 -4.53 13.61 -13.57
CA ILE A 39 -4.42 13.52 -12.11
C ILE A 39 -3.28 12.56 -11.77
N ASN A 40 -2.16 13.10 -11.28
CA ASN A 40 -0.94 12.33 -10.97
C ASN A 40 -1.02 11.62 -9.60
N LEU A 41 -2.20 11.17 -9.20
CA LEU A 41 -2.45 10.44 -7.96
C LEU A 41 -2.87 9.02 -8.30
N LYS A 42 -2.18 8.04 -7.71
CA LYS A 42 -2.50 6.63 -7.86
C LYS A 42 -3.01 6.08 -6.53
N PRO A 43 -4.21 5.47 -6.50
CA PRO A 43 -4.74 4.86 -5.29
C PRO A 43 -4.05 3.52 -5.00
N SER A 44 -3.86 3.19 -3.73
CA SER A 44 -3.42 1.89 -3.24
C SER A 44 -4.37 1.44 -2.15
N ILE A 45 -4.72 0.16 -2.12
CA ILE A 45 -5.58 -0.41 -1.07
C ILE A 45 -4.93 -1.66 -0.48
N GLY A 46 -5.21 -1.96 0.78
CA GLY A 46 -4.72 -3.16 1.42
C GLY A 46 -5.54 -3.60 2.61
N VAL A 47 -5.35 -4.86 2.98
CA VAL A 47 -5.96 -5.52 4.13
C VAL A 47 -4.89 -6.26 4.92
N GLY A 48 -4.98 -6.19 6.24
CA GLY A 48 -4.17 -6.96 7.19
C GLY A 48 -5.07 -7.88 8.00
N LEU A 49 -4.74 -9.17 8.01
CA LEU A 49 -5.46 -10.21 8.72
C LEU A 49 -4.57 -10.79 9.82
N PRO A 50 -4.96 -10.65 11.10
CA PRO A 50 -4.32 -11.35 12.20
C PRO A 50 -4.77 -12.81 12.21
N LEU A 51 -3.82 -13.72 12.35
CA LEU A 51 -4.03 -15.16 12.38
C LEU A 51 -3.23 -15.73 13.55
N ASN A 52 -3.80 -16.71 14.25
CA ASN A 52 -3.06 -17.50 15.21
C ASN A 52 -2.60 -18.79 14.52
N ILE A 53 -1.29 -18.95 14.36
CA ILE A 53 -0.69 -20.19 13.86
C ILE A 53 -0.33 -21.11 15.03
N TRP A 54 0.32 -22.24 14.75
CA TRP A 54 0.61 -23.30 15.72
C TRP A 54 1.10 -22.77 17.08
N GLN A 55 0.59 -23.35 18.17
CA GLN A 55 0.85 -22.92 19.56
C GLN A 55 0.39 -21.49 19.91
N GLY A 56 -0.54 -20.92 19.14
CA GLY A 56 -1.09 -19.59 19.41
C GLY A 56 -0.13 -18.46 19.06
N GLN A 57 0.85 -18.75 18.19
CA GLN A 57 1.83 -17.76 17.77
C GLN A 57 1.15 -16.73 16.84
N PRO A 58 1.26 -15.42 17.13
CA PRO A 58 0.64 -14.40 16.29
C PRO A 58 1.34 -14.27 14.93
N LEU A 59 0.56 -14.38 13.86
CA LEU A 59 0.92 -14.12 12.47
C LEU A 59 0.04 -12.97 11.98
N ASN A 60 0.64 -11.92 11.41
CA ASN A 60 -0.11 -10.96 10.60
C ASN A 60 0.16 -11.26 9.14
N LEU A 61 -0.90 -11.40 8.35
CA LEU A 61 -0.85 -11.51 6.90
C LEU A 61 -1.39 -10.24 6.29
N ASP A 62 -0.60 -9.56 5.47
CA ASP A 62 -0.99 -8.33 4.80
C ASP A 62 -1.01 -8.56 3.28
N TYR A 63 -2.06 -8.06 2.64
CA TYR A 63 -2.22 -8.02 1.19
C TYR A 63 -2.50 -6.59 0.75
N ALA A 64 -1.85 -6.14 -0.33
CA ALA A 64 -2.12 -4.84 -0.92
C ALA A 64 -2.15 -4.89 -2.45
N LEU A 65 -3.04 -4.09 -3.01
CA LEU A 65 -3.10 -3.77 -4.43
C LEU A 65 -2.51 -2.38 -4.63
N ASP A 66 -1.46 -2.32 -5.45
CA ASP A 66 -0.75 -1.09 -5.74
C ASP A 66 -0.49 -0.94 -7.24
N PRO A 67 -1.09 0.04 -7.93
CA PRO A 67 -0.77 0.31 -9.33
C PRO A 67 0.70 0.72 -9.45
N GLY A 68 1.46 -0.05 -10.22
CA GLY A 68 2.87 0.18 -10.51
C GLY A 68 3.12 1.53 -11.18
N GLN A 69 4.38 1.92 -11.32
CA GLN A 69 4.76 3.16 -11.99
C GLN A 69 4.95 2.91 -13.49
N ASN A 70 4.74 3.94 -14.32
CA ASN A 70 5.16 3.92 -15.74
C ASN A 70 4.77 2.69 -16.60
N GLY A 71 3.58 2.10 -16.37
CA GLY A 71 3.10 0.98 -17.19
C GLY A 71 3.42 -0.41 -16.66
N GLU A 72 3.98 -0.52 -15.44
CA GLU A 72 4.26 -1.79 -14.75
C GLU A 72 3.00 -2.65 -14.45
N GLY A 73 1.79 -2.09 -14.62
CA GLY A 73 0.53 -2.79 -14.34
C GLY A 73 0.08 -2.67 -12.88
N LEU A 74 -0.73 -3.61 -12.42
CA LEU A 74 -1.25 -3.67 -11.04
C LEU A 74 -0.42 -4.66 -10.22
N SER A 75 0.24 -4.19 -9.17
CA SER A 75 1.04 -5.03 -8.29
C SER A 75 0.19 -5.66 -7.19
N HIS A 76 0.39 -6.96 -6.97
CA HIS A 76 -0.19 -7.74 -5.89
C HIS A 76 0.90 -7.97 -4.84
N LEU A 77 0.82 -7.25 -3.72
CA LEU A 77 1.83 -7.28 -2.66
C LEU A 77 1.34 -8.17 -1.53
N PHE A 78 2.13 -9.20 -1.20
CA PHE A 78 1.90 -10.10 -0.08
C PHE A 78 3.04 -9.95 0.92
N SER A 79 2.72 -9.75 2.19
CA SER A 79 3.70 -9.76 3.27
C SER A 79 3.14 -10.44 4.50
N PHE A 80 4.02 -11.02 5.31
CA PHE A 80 3.62 -11.58 6.58
C PHE A 80 4.64 -11.22 7.66
N SER A 81 4.18 -11.15 8.91
CA SER A 81 5.03 -10.98 10.08
C SER A 81 4.64 -11.99 11.15
N ILE A 82 5.64 -12.61 11.76
CA ILE A 82 5.48 -13.57 12.85
C ILE A 82 6.22 -13.04 14.05
N LYS A 83 5.58 -13.05 15.22
CA LYS A 83 6.27 -12.76 16.48
C LYS A 83 6.93 -14.04 16.99
N LEU A 84 8.25 -14.11 16.94
CA LEU A 84 9.04 -15.21 17.53
C LEU A 84 9.17 -14.99 19.04
N LYS A 85 9.21 -16.09 19.80
CA LYS A 85 9.41 -16.10 21.25
C LYS A 85 10.89 -16.14 21.59
#